data_AF-A0A7Y8ANK9-F1
#
_entry.id   AF-A0A7Y8ANK9-F1
#
_cell.length_a   1.000
_cell.length_b   1.000
_cell.length_c   1.000
_cell.angle_alpha   90.00
_cell.angle_beta   90.00
_cell.angle_gamma   90.00
#
_symmetry.space_group_name_H-M   'P 1'
#
loop_
_entity.id
_entity.type
_entity.pdbx_description
1 polymer ?
#
loop_
_entity_poly.entity_id
_entity_poly.type
_entity_poly.pdbx_seq_one_letter_code
_entity_poly.pdbx_strand_id
1 'polypeptide(L)' 'MEIPEEPPTDPITNHLLATFFGVCRGRRFITTTVGAFPLPLSAREISDWLDAHPSPLDRREVDEVMFALDVICLSEADD' A
#
# COMPACT_ATOMS: atom_id res chain seq x y z
N MET A 1 28.91 8.15 -10.49
CA MET A 1 28.14 7.55 -9.38
C MET A 1 27.69 6.20 -9.93
N GLU A 2 28.28 5.10 -9.45
CA GLU A 2 27.81 3.77 -9.85
C GLU A 2 26.42 3.59 -9.26
N ILE A 3 25.41 3.51 -10.13
CA ILE A 3 24.05 3.19 -9.73
C ILE A 3 24.08 1.71 -9.39
N PRO A 4 23.78 1.30 -8.15
CA PRO A 4 23.69 -0.11 -7.80
C PRO A 4 22.70 -0.80 -8.74
N GLU A 5 23.02 -2.02 -9.19
CA GLU A 5 22.04 -2.81 -9.93
C GLU A 5 20.80 -3.04 -9.06
N GLU A 6 19.65 -2.74 -9.62
CA GLU A 6 18.37 -2.96 -8.96
C GLU A 6 18.25 -4.46 -8.65
N PRO A 7 17.90 -4.84 -7.40
CA PRO A 7 17.73 -6.24 -7.06
C PRO A 7 16.67 -6.86 -7.99
N PRO A 8 16.82 -8.13 -8.39
CA PRO A 8 15.85 -8.80 -9.22
C PRO A 8 14.51 -8.88 -8.48
N THR A 9 13.54 -8.05 -8.88
CA THR A 9 12.22 -8.05 -8.28
C THR A 9 11.37 -9.13 -8.94
N ASP A 10 10.87 -10.06 -8.14
CA ASP A 10 9.97 -11.08 -8.67
C ASP A 10 8.61 -10.45 -9.06
N PRO A 11 7.88 -11.03 -10.03
CA PRO A 11 6.62 -10.47 -10.51
C PRO A 11 5.53 -10.33 -9.42
N ILE A 12 5.54 -11.18 -8.41
CA ILE A 12 4.56 -11.14 -7.31
C ILE A 12 4.86 -9.95 -6.41
N THR A 13 6.12 -9.76 -6.02
CA THR A 13 6.53 -8.59 -5.24
C THR A 13 6.24 -7.29 -5.98
N ASN A 14 6.55 -7.21 -7.28
CA ASN A 14 6.21 -6.04 -8.09
C ASN A 14 4.72 -5.75 -8.11
N HIS A 15 3.89 -6.79 -8.28
CA HIS A 15 2.44 -6.66 -8.25
C HIS A 15 1.92 -6.16 -6.90
N LEU A 16 2.42 -6.71 -5.79
CA LEU A 16 2.03 -6.32 -4.44
C LEU A 16 2.42 -4.87 -4.14
N LEU A 17 3.65 -4.47 -4.48
CA LEU A 17 4.11 -3.09 -4.30
C LEU A 17 3.28 -2.11 -5.15
N ALA A 18 3.06 -2.43 -6.43
CA ALA A 18 2.23 -1.60 -7.31
C ALA A 18 0.79 -1.48 -6.79
N THR A 19 0.22 -2.57 -6.28
CA THR A 19 -1.10 -2.60 -5.65
C THR A 19 -1.12 -1.69 -4.42
N PHE A 20 -0.13 -1.78 -3.54
CA PHE A 20 -0.04 -0.92 -2.35
C PHE A 20 0.05 0.57 -2.71
N PHE A 21 0.87 0.93 -3.70
CA PHE A 21 0.94 2.29 -4.21
C PHE A 21 -0.39 2.78 -4.81
N GLY A 22 -1.14 1.88 -5.43
CA GLY A 22 -2.49 2.15 -5.94
C GLY A 22 -3.48 2.43 -4.80
N VAL A 23 -3.59 1.49 -3.87
CA VAL A 23 -4.49 1.56 -2.70
C VAL A 23 -4.20 2.81 -1.86
N CYS A 24 -2.94 3.16 -1.63
CA CYS A 24 -2.57 4.34 -0.85
C CYS A 24 -3.08 5.66 -1.43
N ARG A 25 -3.37 5.74 -2.75
CA ARG A 25 -4.00 6.93 -3.34
C ARG A 25 -5.45 7.13 -2.89
N GLY A 26 -6.14 6.05 -2.53
CA GLY A 26 -7.49 6.08 -1.97
C GLY A 26 -7.53 6.33 -0.47
N ARG A 27 -6.36 6.43 0.19
CA ARG A 27 -6.26 6.53 1.65
C ARG A 27 -7.06 7.72 2.18
N ARG A 28 -7.86 7.46 3.21
CA ARG A 28 -8.57 8.49 3.95
C ARG A 28 -7.64 9.24 4.91
N PHE A 29 -7.89 10.54 5.04
CA PHE A 29 -7.18 11.42 5.95
C PHE A 29 -8.17 12.08 6.91
N ILE A 30 -7.77 12.26 8.16
CA ILE A 30 -8.47 13.12 9.10
C ILE A 30 -7.82 14.50 9.09
N THR A 31 -8.61 15.53 8.83
CA THR A 31 -8.13 16.92 8.83
C THR A 31 -8.55 17.59 10.13
N THR A 32 -7.60 18.31 10.73
CA THR A 32 -7.76 19.04 11.99
C THR A 32 -7.17 20.44 11.83
N THR A 33 -7.34 21.29 12.84
CA THR A 33 -6.72 22.63 12.86
C THR A 33 -5.19 22.59 12.87
N VAL A 34 -4.58 21.47 13.26
CA VAL A 34 -3.12 21.30 13.39
C VAL A 34 -2.50 20.53 12.22
N GLY A 35 -3.29 19.97 11.31
CA GLY A 35 -2.79 19.23 10.16
C GLY A 35 -3.74 18.17 9.61
N ALA A 36 -3.28 17.43 8.60
CA ALA A 36 -3.95 16.27 8.03
C ALA A 36 -3.17 15.01 8.38
N PHE A 37 -3.85 14.01 8.94
CA PHE A 37 -3.22 12.76 9.40
C PHE A 37 -3.77 11.58 8.60
N PRO A 38 -2.91 10.69 8.08
CA PRO A 38 -3.36 9.50 7.38
C PRO A 38 -4.10 8.56 8.35
N LEU A 39 -5.20 7.98 7.90
CA LEU A 39 -5.87 6.88 8.63
C LEU A 39 -5.32 5.53 8.14
N PRO A 40 -5.37 4.49 8.98
CA PRO A 40 -5.10 3.13 8.56
C PRO A 40 -5.96 2.70 7.37
N LEU A 41 -5.36 1.90 6.49
CA LEU A 41 -6.07 1.32 5.36
C LEU A 41 -7.21 0.43 5.87
N SER A 42 -8.33 0.51 5.16
CA SER A 42 -9.48 -0.34 5.34
C SER A 42 -9.57 -1.35 4.21
N ALA A 43 -10.22 -2.49 4.49
CA ALA A 43 -10.51 -3.50 3.47
C ALA A 43 -11.28 -2.93 2.27
N ARG A 44 -12.03 -1.84 2.47
CA ARG A 44 -12.76 -1.16 1.40
C ARG A 44 -11.83 -0.47 0.40
N GLU A 45 -10.83 0.28 0.86
CA GLU A 45 -9.87 0.94 -0.05
C GLU A 45 -9.12 -0.11 -0.90
N ILE A 46 -8.83 -1.28 -0.32
CA ILE A 46 -8.23 -2.42 -1.02
C ILE A 46 -9.23 -3.01 -2.04
N SER A 47 -10.48 -3.25 -1.64
CA SER A 47 -11.52 -3.76 -2.54
C SER A 47 -11.77 -2.82 -3.73
N ASP A 48 -11.96 -1.53 -3.46
CA ASP A 48 -12.24 -0.53 -4.49
C ASP A 48 -11.12 -0.48 -5.54
N TRP A 49 -9.86 -0.69 -5.12
CA TRP A 49 -8.74 -0.81 -6.05
C TRP A 49 -8.76 -2.13 -6.84
N LEU A 50 -8.97 -3.26 -6.17
CA LEU A 50 -8.97 -4.58 -6.79
C LEU A 50 -10.13 -4.80 -7.76
N ASP A 51 -11.26 -4.11 -7.57
CA ASP A 51 -12.39 -4.12 -8.50
C ASP A 51 -12.00 -3.50 -9.86
N ALA A 52 -11.13 -2.48 -9.85
CA ALA A 52 -10.62 -1.83 -11.06
C ALA A 52 -9.34 -2.51 -11.60
N HIS A 53 -8.54 -3.11 -10.74
CA HIS A 53 -7.26 -3.75 -11.06
C HIS A 53 -7.17 -5.13 -10.40
N PRO A 54 -7.79 -6.17 -11.00
CA PRO A 54 -7.85 -7.50 -10.40
C PRO A 54 -6.46 -8.08 -10.11
N SER A 55 -6.32 -8.65 -8.92
CA SER A 55 -5.10 -9.38 -8.52
C SER A 55 -5.18 -10.83 -8.96
N PRO A 56 -4.08 -11.43 -9.46
CA PRO A 56 -4.00 -12.87 -9.70
C PRO A 56 -3.78 -13.70 -8.41
N LEU A 57 -3.51 -13.04 -7.28
CA LEU A 57 -3.29 -13.67 -5.97
C LEU A 57 -4.60 -13.83 -5.19
N ASP A 58 -4.59 -14.71 -4.18
CA ASP A 58 -5.74 -14.85 -3.30
C ASP A 58 -6.01 -13.54 -2.54
N ARG A 59 -7.30 -13.21 -2.36
CA ARG A 59 -7.69 -11.96 -1.72
C ARG A 59 -7.13 -11.83 -0.31
N ARG A 60 -7.07 -12.93 0.44
CA ARG A 60 -6.56 -12.93 1.80
C ARG A 60 -5.06 -12.60 1.84
N GLU A 61 -4.27 -13.16 0.92
CA GLU A 61 -2.84 -12.88 0.82
C GLU A 61 -2.59 -11.41 0.49
N VAL A 62 -3.39 -10.84 -0.43
CA VAL A 62 -3.31 -9.41 -0.76
C VAL A 62 -3.63 -8.55 0.47
N ASP A 63 -4.74 -8.82 1.16
CA ASP A 63 -5.12 -8.06 2.35
C ASP A 63 -4.04 -8.12 3.45
N GLU A 64 -3.51 -9.31 3.74
CA GLU A 64 -2.45 -9.50 4.74
C GLU A 64 -1.20 -8.66 4.40
N VAL A 65 -0.77 -8.66 3.14
CA VAL A 65 0.37 -7.85 2.70
C VAL A 65 0.07 -6.35 2.74
N MET A 66 -1.12 -5.93 2.28
CA MET A 66 -1.50 -4.51 2.26
C MET A 66 -1.53 -3.93 3.68
N PHE A 67 -2.09 -4.67 4.64
CA PHE A 67 -2.10 -4.22 6.03
C PHE A 67 -0.71 -4.23 6.67
N ALA A 68 0.15 -5.20 6.34
CA ALA A 68 1.52 -5.22 6.84
C ALA A 68 2.32 -4.01 6.34
N LEU A 69 2.22 -3.69 5.04
CA LEU A 69 2.87 -2.50 4.45
C LEU A 69 2.30 -1.21 5.00
N ASP A 70 0.99 -1.16 5.29
CA ASP A 70 0.34 -0.01 5.91
C ASP A 70 0.94 0.32 7.28
N VAL A 71 1.12 -0.70 8.13
CA VAL A 71 1.72 -0.53 9.45
C VAL A 71 3.14 0.03 9.34
N ILE A 72 3.95 -0.49 8.42
CA ILE A 72 5.32 0.01 8.19
C ILE A 72 5.28 1.48 7.75
N CYS A 73 4.46 1.80 6.75
CA CYS A 73 4.34 3.15 6.20
C CYS A 73 3.88 4.18 7.25
N LEU A 74 2.93 3.81 8.11
CA LEU A 74 2.48 4.69 9.20
C LEU A 74 3.53 4.82 10.30
N SER A 75 4.29 3.75 10.60
CA SER A 75 5.35 3.82 11.62
C SER A 75 6.51 4.72 11.20
N GLU A 76 6.86 4.77 9.92
CA GLU A 76 7.90 5.67 9.39
C GLU A 76 7.44 7.15 9.35
N ALA A 77 6.14 7.43 9.40
CA ALA A 77 5.61 8.79 9.40
C ALA A 77 5.61 9.45 10.79
N ASP A 78 5.80 8.66 11.85
CA ASP A 78 5.81 9.12 13.24
C ASP A 78 7.23 9.48 13.75
N ASP A 79 8.28 9.18 12.98
CA ASP A 79 9.70 9.53 13.24
C ASP A 79 10.12 10.84 12.54
#